data_AF-Q9U5P2-F1
#
_entry.id   AF-Q9U5P2-F1
#
_cell.length_a   1.000
_cell.length_b   1.000
_cell.length_c   1.000
_cell.angle_alpha   90.00
_cell.angle_beta   90.00
_cell.angle_gamma   90.00
#
_symmetry.space_group_name_H-M   'P 1'
#
loop_
_entity.id
_entity.type
_entity.pdbx_description
1 polymer ?
#
loop_
_entity_poly.entity_id
_entity_poly.type
_entity_poly.pdbx_seq_one_letter_code
_entity_poly.pdbx_strand_id
1 'polypeptide(L)'
;DDFRNEFDRLLIHMTEEQFAKLEQALAHLSHQVTELEKSKSKELKAQILREISIGLDFIDSAKGHFERELKRADLNLAEKFNFESALSTGAVLHKDLTALATKVKAIETK
;
A
#
# COMPACT_ATOMS: atom_id res chain seq x y z
N ASP A 1 6.18 -23.82 -15.92
CA ASP A 1 5.51 -22.68 -16.57
C ASP A 1 4.10 -22.50 -16.02
N ASP A 2 3.18 -23.47 -16.23
CA ASP A 2 1.79 -23.38 -15.74
C ASP A 2 1.67 -23.11 -14.22
N PHE A 3 2.40 -23.85 -13.38
CA PHE A 3 2.42 -23.61 -11.93
C PHE A 3 2.88 -22.18 -11.56
N ARG A 4 3.86 -21.63 -12.29
CA ARG A 4 4.39 -20.29 -11.99
C ARG A 4 3.36 -19.23 -12.38
N ASN A 5 2.72 -19.38 -13.53
CA ASN A 5 1.69 -18.45 -13.98
C ASN A 5 0.44 -18.51 -13.08
N GLU A 6 0.08 -19.69 -12.58
CA GLU A 6 -1.00 -19.82 -11.59
C GLU A 6 -0.61 -19.17 -10.25
N PHE A 7 0.63 -19.36 -9.80
CA PHE A 7 1.15 -18.67 -8.62
C PHE A 7 1.13 -17.14 -8.80
N ASP A 8 1.50 -16.62 -9.97
CA ASP A 8 1.47 -15.18 -10.27
C ASP A 8 0.04 -14.61 -10.17
N ARG A 9 -0.95 -15.34 -10.68
CA ARG A 9 -2.37 -14.96 -10.59
C ARG A 9 -2.84 -14.89 -9.13
N LEU A 10 -2.53 -15.93 -8.34
CA LEU A 10 -2.86 -15.96 -6.92
C LEU A 10 -2.19 -14.80 -6.17
N LEU A 11 -0.93 -14.52 -6.49
CA LEU A 11 -0.18 -13.43 -5.85
C LEU A 11 -0.77 -12.06 -6.18
N ILE A 12 -1.13 -11.82 -7.44
CA ILE A 12 -1.82 -10.59 -7.85
C ILE A 12 -3.13 -10.44 -7.09
N HIS A 13 -3.95 -11.49 -7.08
CA HIS A 13 -5.23 -11.47 -6.40
C HIS A 13 -5.10 -11.14 -4.90
N MET A 14 -4.19 -11.82 -4.20
CA MET A 14 -3.91 -11.54 -2.79
C MET A 14 -3.41 -10.11 -2.55
N THR A 15 -2.61 -9.58 -3.48
CA THR A 15 -2.09 -8.22 -3.37
C THR A 15 -3.18 -7.18 -3.61
N GLU A 16 -4.06 -7.39 -4.58
CA GLU A 16 -5.22 -6.53 -4.83
C GLU A 16 -6.19 -6.52 -3.65
N GLU A 17 -6.44 -7.67 -3.01
CA GLU A 17 -7.22 -7.73 -1.78
C GLU A 17 -6.58 -6.91 -0.64
N GLN A 18 -5.25 -7.00 -0.51
CA GLN A 18 -4.54 -6.22 0.50
C GLN A 18 -4.53 -4.72 0.16
N PHE A 19 -4.47 -4.34 -1.11
CA PHE A 19 -4.64 -2.96 -1.56
C PHE A 19 -6.04 -2.42 -1.25
N ALA A 20 -7.09 -3.20 -1.47
CA ALA A 20 -8.45 -2.82 -1.08
C ALA A 20 -8.58 -2.60 0.44
N LYS A 21 -7.94 -3.45 1.25
CA LYS A 21 -7.86 -3.27 2.71
C LYS A 21 -7.09 -2.00 3.10
N LEU A 22 -5.99 -1.69 2.40
CA LEU A 22 -5.22 -0.47 2.63
C LEU A 22 -5.99 0.79 2.25
N GLU A 23 -6.80 0.74 1.19
CA GLU A 23 -7.68 1.85 0.81
C GLU A 23 -8.73 2.12 1.91
N GLN A 24 -9.36 1.07 2.45
CA GLN A 24 -10.28 1.21 3.59
C GLN A 24 -9.56 1.72 4.84
N ALA A 25 -8.35 1.22 5.12
CA ALA A 25 -7.52 1.69 6.21
C ALA A 25 -7.16 3.18 6.05
N LEU A 26 -6.92 3.67 4.83
CA LEU A 26 -6.62 5.08 4.56
C LEU A 26 -7.78 5.99 4.98
N ALA A 27 -9.03 5.58 4.70
CA ALA A 27 -10.21 6.31 5.17
C ALA A 27 -10.29 6.34 6.70
N HIS A 28 -10.03 5.20 7.36
CA HIS A 28 -10.00 5.11 8.81
C HIS A 28 -8.88 5.99 9.42
N LEU A 29 -7.67 5.89 8.89
CA LEU A 29 -6.51 6.68 9.32
C LEU A 29 -6.79 8.18 9.15
N SER A 30 -7.42 8.58 8.05
CA SER A 30 -7.82 9.97 7.82
C SER A 30 -8.77 10.50 8.90
N HIS A 31 -9.72 9.66 9.35
CA HIS A 31 -10.55 10.00 10.50
C HIS A 31 -9.73 10.09 11.79
N GLN A 32 -8.83 9.13 12.06
CA GLN A 32 -7.94 9.20 13.23
C GLN A 32 -7.05 10.46 13.22
N VAL A 33 -6.61 10.95 12.05
CA VAL A 33 -5.88 12.23 11.94
C VAL A 33 -6.73 13.40 12.41
N THR A 34 -8.03 13.38 12.13
CA THR A 34 -8.96 14.42 12.63
C THR A 34 -9.07 14.38 14.15
N GLU A 35 -9.09 13.18 14.75
CA GLU A 35 -9.07 13.03 16.20
C GLU A 35 -7.71 13.40 16.82
N LEU A 36 -6.61 13.16 16.12
CA LEU A 36 -5.28 13.63 16.50
C LEU A 36 -5.20 15.16 16.49
N GLU A 37 -5.80 15.82 15.49
CA GLU A 37 -5.84 17.29 15.42
C GLU A 37 -6.57 17.91 16.63
N LYS A 38 -7.55 17.21 17.21
CA LYS A 38 -8.29 17.65 18.42
C LYS A 38 -7.55 17.30 19.71
N SER A 39 -7.17 16.04 19.87
CA SER A 39 -6.60 15.50 21.10
C SER A 39 -5.15 15.93 21.31
N LYS A 40 -4.40 16.12 20.22
CA LYS A 40 -2.95 16.32 20.21
C LYS A 40 -2.17 15.22 20.93
N SER A 41 -2.71 14.00 21.03
CA SER A 41 -2.06 12.87 21.72
C SER A 41 -0.82 12.37 20.98
N LYS A 42 0.29 12.26 21.70
CA LYS A 42 1.55 11.68 21.20
C LYS A 42 1.41 10.19 20.88
N GLU A 43 0.64 9.46 21.68
CA GLU A 43 0.38 8.03 21.54
C GLU A 43 -0.43 7.76 20.27
N LEU A 44 -1.50 8.52 20.04
CA LEU A 44 -2.30 8.42 18.82
C LEU A 44 -1.47 8.76 17.58
N LYS A 45 -0.63 9.81 17.63
CA LYS A 45 0.29 10.14 16.54
C LYS A 45 1.24 8.97 16.22
N ALA A 46 1.82 8.35 17.24
CA ALA A 46 2.72 7.21 17.06
C ALA A 46 2.00 5.98 16.51
N GLN A 47 0.73 5.77 16.88
CA GLN A 47 -0.10 4.71 16.33
C GLN A 47 -0.38 4.91 14.84
N ILE A 48 -0.90 6.08 14.47
CA ILE A 48 -1.21 6.40 13.07
C ILE A 48 0.04 6.25 12.19
N LEU A 49 1.20 6.77 12.64
CA LEU A 49 2.44 6.66 11.87
C LEU A 49 2.93 5.21 11.70
N ARG A 50 2.73 4.36 12.71
CA ARG A 50 3.07 2.93 12.62
C ARG A 50 2.16 2.20 11.64
N GLU A 51 0.85 2.45 11.69
CA GLU A 51 -0.10 1.83 10.74
C GLU A 51 0.20 2.26 9.30
N ILE A 52 0.51 3.54 9.07
CA ILE A 52 0.94 4.03 7.76
C ILE A 52 2.25 3.36 7.32
N SER A 53 3.24 3.22 8.21
CA SER A 53 4.51 2.56 7.90
C SER A 53 4.30 1.12 7.44
N ILE A 54 3.47 0.35 8.14
CA ILE A 54 3.16 -1.04 7.76
C ILE A 54 2.54 -1.11 6.36
N GLY A 55 1.64 -0.17 6.03
CA GLY A 55 1.04 -0.08 4.70
C GLY A 55 2.07 0.24 3.62
N LEU A 56 2.98 1.19 3.86
CA LEU A 56 4.06 1.55 2.94
C LEU A 56 5.03 0.37 2.73
N ASP A 57 5.45 -0.30 3.82
CA ASP A 57 6.37 -1.46 3.75
C ASP A 57 5.77 -2.60 2.92
N PHE A 58 4.46 -2.84 3.05
CA PHE A 58 3.76 -3.82 2.21
C PHE A 58 3.79 -3.43 0.73
N ILE A 59 3.45 -2.17 0.41
CA ILE A 59 3.40 -1.69 -0.97
C ILE A 59 4.79 -1.75 -1.61
N ASP A 60 5.84 -1.33 -0.90
CA ASP A 60 7.21 -1.35 -1.41
C ASP A 60 7.70 -2.78 -1.66
N SER A 61 7.34 -3.72 -0.76
CA SER A 61 7.64 -5.14 -0.95
C SER A 61 6.94 -5.73 -2.18
N ALA A 62 5.65 -5.44 -2.34
CA ALA A 62 4.87 -5.88 -3.50
C ALA A 62 5.42 -5.27 -4.80
N LYS A 63 5.70 -3.97 -4.81
CA LYS A 63 6.31 -3.26 -5.94
C LYS A 63 7.62 -3.91 -6.37
N GLY A 64 8.55 -4.10 -5.42
CA GLY A 64 9.83 -4.72 -5.72
C GLY A 64 9.70 -6.14 -6.27
N HIS A 65 8.69 -6.90 -5.84
CA HIS A 65 8.39 -8.21 -6.41
C HIS A 65 7.86 -8.11 -7.84
N PHE A 66 6.82 -7.32 -8.09
CA PHE A 66 6.22 -7.19 -9.42
C PHE A 66 7.17 -6.60 -10.47
N GLU A 67 8.01 -5.63 -10.09
CA GLU A 67 9.05 -5.09 -10.98
C GLU A 67 10.09 -6.14 -11.39
N ARG A 68 10.32 -7.17 -10.56
CA ARG A 68 11.18 -8.32 -10.93
C ARG A 68 10.44 -9.29 -11.83
N GLU A 69 9.20 -9.63 -11.52
CA GLU A 69 8.42 -10.57 -12.35
C GLU A 69 8.16 -10.01 -13.75
N LEU A 70 7.91 -8.70 -13.90
CA LEU A 70 7.72 -8.06 -15.21
C LEU A 70 8.92 -8.19 -16.16
N LYS A 71 10.12 -8.48 -15.66
CA LYS A 71 11.32 -8.69 -16.48
C LYS A 71 11.39 -10.08 -17.12
N ARG A 72 10.46 -10.97 -16.77
CA ARG A 72 10.43 -12.33 -17.30
C ARG A 72 9.95 -12.35 -18.74
N ALA A 73 10.60 -13.19 -19.55
CA ALA A 73 10.31 -13.31 -20.98
C ALA A 73 9.08 -14.19 -21.29
N ASP A 74 8.65 -15.04 -20.35
CA ASP A 74 7.55 -16.00 -20.52
C ASP A 74 6.16 -15.40 -20.25
N LEU A 75 6.09 -14.16 -19.75
CA LEU A 75 4.81 -13.51 -19.48
C LEU A 75 4.05 -13.18 -20.76
N ASN A 76 2.79 -13.60 -20.82
CA ASN A 76 1.86 -13.16 -21.86
C ASN A 76 1.35 -11.72 -21.59
N LEU A 77 0.62 -11.17 -22.55
CA LEU A 77 0.13 -9.78 -22.46
C LEU A 77 -0.80 -9.55 -21.26
N ALA A 78 -1.66 -10.51 -20.92
CA ALA A 78 -2.59 -10.39 -19.80
C ALA A 78 -1.85 -10.43 -18.45
N GLU A 79 -0.85 -11.29 -18.31
CA GLU A 79 -0.03 -11.37 -17.10
C GLU A 79 0.77 -10.08 -16.90
N LYS A 80 1.39 -9.55 -17.96
CA LYS A 80 2.08 -8.24 -17.91
C LYS A 80 1.13 -7.12 -17.48
N PHE A 81 -0.05 -7.05 -18.08
CA PHE A 81 -1.06 -6.07 -17.71
C PHE A 81 -1.47 -6.19 -16.23
N ASN A 82 -1.66 -7.40 -15.70
CA ASN A 82 -2.01 -7.60 -14.30
C ASN A 82 -0.93 -7.04 -13.36
N PHE A 83 0.35 -7.34 -13.62
CA PHE A 83 1.46 -6.78 -12.84
C PHE A 83 1.54 -5.25 -12.96
N GLU A 84 1.41 -4.70 -14.16
CA GLU A 84 1.44 -3.24 -14.41
C GLU A 84 0.26 -2.51 -13.73
N SER A 85 -0.92 -3.12 -13.76
CA SER A 85 -2.12 -2.64 -13.08
C SER A 85 -1.92 -2.62 -11.56
N ALA A 86 -1.45 -3.72 -10.97
CA ALA A 86 -1.15 -3.79 -9.55
C ALA A 86 -0.09 -2.76 -9.13
N LEU A 87 0.98 -2.58 -9.92
CA LEU A 87 1.98 -1.55 -9.69
C LEU A 87 1.40 -0.13 -9.70
N SER A 88 0.48 0.15 -10.64
CA SER A 88 -0.17 1.45 -10.75
C SER A 88 -1.06 1.74 -9.53
N THR A 89 -1.86 0.76 -9.11
CA THR A 89 -2.67 0.84 -7.89
C THR A 89 -1.79 1.06 -6.65
N GLY A 90 -0.71 0.27 -6.51
CA GLY A 90 0.25 0.43 -5.43
C GLY A 90 0.89 1.82 -5.40
N ALA A 91 1.23 2.39 -6.56
CA ALA A 91 1.80 3.73 -6.65
C ALA A 91 0.85 4.83 -6.16
N VAL A 92 -0.46 4.71 -6.46
CA VAL A 92 -1.48 5.64 -5.94
C VAL A 92 -1.59 5.52 -4.41
N LEU A 93 -1.74 4.31 -3.89
CA LEU A 93 -1.83 4.07 -2.45
C LEU A 93 -0.58 4.54 -1.70
N HIS A 94 0.62 4.29 -2.26
CA HIS A 94 1.87 4.75 -1.67
C HIS A 94 1.91 6.28 -1.56
N LYS A 95 1.50 6.97 -2.63
CA LYS A 95 1.43 8.44 -2.65
C LYS A 95 0.49 8.97 -1.57
N ASP A 96 -0.71 8.39 -1.46
CA ASP A 96 -1.73 8.86 -0.52
C ASP A 96 -1.32 8.60 0.94
N LEU A 97 -0.76 7.42 1.23
CA LEU A 97 -0.19 7.11 2.55
C LEU A 97 0.99 8.03 2.90
N THR A 98 1.86 8.34 1.95
CA THR A 98 2.98 9.27 2.15
C THR A 98 2.48 10.69 2.44
N ALA A 99 1.45 11.15 1.72
CA ALA A 99 0.82 12.44 1.98
C ALA A 99 0.18 12.49 3.38
N LEU A 100 -0.53 11.44 3.77
CA LEU A 100 -1.14 11.33 5.10
C LEU A 100 -0.07 11.30 6.20
N ALA A 101 1.01 10.54 6.02
CA ALA A 101 2.14 10.51 6.96
C ALA A 101 2.76 11.90 7.14
N THR A 102 2.93 12.64 6.05
CA THR A 102 3.45 14.01 6.09
C THR A 102 2.54 14.93 6.91
N LYS A 103 1.22 14.84 6.68
CA LYS A 103 0.22 15.58 7.47
C LYS A 103 0.31 15.24 8.96
N VAL A 104 0.35 13.96 9.30
CA VAL A 104 0.42 13.49 10.69
C VAL A 104 1.70 13.96 11.38
N LYS A 105 2.85 13.89 10.69
CA LYS A 105 4.15 14.35 11.22
C LYS A 105 4.12 15.84 11.57
N ALA A 106 3.44 16.66 10.78
CA ALA A 106 3.32 18.10 10.99
C ALA A 106 2.42 18.52 12.16
N ILE A 107 1.57 17.63 12.69
CA ILE A 107 0.71 17.95 13.84
C ILE A 107 1.56 17.99 15.12
N GLU A 108 1.63 19.15 15.76
CA GLU A 108 2.24 19.29 17.10
C GLU A 108 1.40 18.57 18.16
N THR A 109 2.06 17.80 19.02
CA THR A 109 1.43 17.00 20.10
C THR A 109 1.75 17.59 21.46
N LYS A 110 0.85 17.38 22.43
CA LYS A 110 1.02 17.77 23.83
C LYS A 110 1.50 16.60 24.68
#